data_AF-A0A800EXD3-F1
#
_entry.id   AF-A0A800EXD3-F1
#
_cell.length_a   1.000
_cell.length_b   1.000
_cell.length_c   1.000
_cell.angle_alpha   90.00
_cell.angle_beta   90.00
_cell.angle_gamma   90.00
#
_symmetry.space_group_name_H-M   'P 1'
#
loop_
_entity.id
_entity.type
_entity.pdbx_description
1 polymer ?
#
loop_
_entity_poly.entity_id
_entity_poly.type
_entity_poly.pdbx_seq_one_letter_code
_entity_poly.pdbx_strand_id
1 'polypeptide(L)'
;MEPRERSTPQKGERTGSGKQLNVRWDVGARHALYHKDGNYYNHLTQFPGALFDPKGYVLFKTKSEYERSPYLQHGTQLHVPLLLSAIPGYTRMV
;
A
#
# COMPACT_ATOMS: atom_id res chain seq x y z
N MET A 1 30.32 5.53 -29.46
CA MET A 1 29.80 6.76 -28.84
C MET A 1 28.29 6.77 -29.06
N GLU A 2 27.53 7.06 -28.00
CA GLU A 2 26.05 7.04 -27.80
C GLU A 2 25.16 7.62 -28.95
N PRO A 3 23.80 7.50 -28.95
CA PRO A 3 22.93 7.11 -27.83
C PRO A 3 21.68 6.19 -28.11
N ARG A 4 21.30 5.53 -27.01
CA ARG A 4 19.97 5.47 -26.35
C ARG A 4 18.81 4.69 -26.95
N GLU A 5 18.39 3.75 -26.11
CA GLU A 5 17.27 2.84 -26.20
C GLU A 5 15.95 3.57 -26.46
N ARG A 6 15.15 2.99 -27.36
CA ARG A 6 13.82 3.48 -27.73
C ARG A 6 12.85 3.28 -26.56
N SER A 7 12.41 4.39 -26.00
CA SER A 7 11.27 4.49 -25.09
C SER A 7 10.02 3.85 -25.72
N THR A 8 9.58 2.74 -25.16
CA THR A 8 8.26 2.16 -25.48
C THR A 8 7.14 2.95 -24.78
N PRO A 9 5.98 3.13 -25.43
CA PRO A 9 4.90 3.98 -24.93
C PRO A 9 4.23 3.42 -23.67
N GLN A 10 3.95 4.35 -22.76
CA GLN A 10 3.46 4.13 -21.40
C GLN A 10 2.02 3.58 -21.42
N LYS A 11 1.90 2.29 -21.09
CA LYS A 11 0.68 1.49 -21.14
C LYS A 11 -0.27 1.87 -19.99
N GLY A 12 -1.12 2.87 -20.20
CA GLY A 12 -2.27 3.24 -19.36
C GLY A 12 -1.91 3.68 -17.94
N GLU A 13 -2.14 4.94 -17.61
CA GLU A 13 -2.06 5.46 -16.25
C GLU A 13 -3.05 4.72 -15.34
N ARG A 14 -2.62 3.59 -14.79
CA ARG A 14 -3.27 2.94 -13.65
C ARG A 14 -3.09 3.89 -12.49
N THR A 15 -4.09 4.74 -12.28
CA THR A 15 -4.18 5.72 -11.20
C THR A 15 -3.86 5.06 -9.86
N GLY A 16 -2.69 5.41 -9.30
CA GLY A 16 -2.34 5.17 -7.90
C GLY A 16 -2.31 3.71 -7.46
N SER A 17 -1.59 2.82 -8.16
CA SER A 17 -1.39 1.48 -7.60
C SER A 17 -0.48 1.53 -6.36
N GLY A 18 -0.77 0.75 -5.31
CA GLY A 18 0.05 0.72 -4.10
C GLY A 18 1.53 0.46 -4.39
N LYS A 19 1.85 -0.24 -5.48
CA LYS A 19 3.22 -0.43 -5.98
C LYS A 19 3.92 0.89 -6.37
N GLN A 20 3.22 1.82 -7.01
CA GLN A 20 3.80 3.13 -7.35
C GLN A 20 4.10 3.93 -6.09
N LEU A 21 3.18 3.95 -5.12
CA LEU A 21 3.41 4.65 -3.84
C LEU A 21 4.54 4.00 -3.05
N ASN A 22 4.63 2.67 -3.06
CA ASN A 22 5.73 1.93 -2.42
C ASN A 22 7.10 2.33 -2.98
N VAL A 23 7.22 2.55 -4.29
CA VAL A 23 8.47 3.02 -4.92
C VAL A 23 8.68 4.51 -4.65
N ARG A 24 7.64 5.33 -4.84
CA ARG A 24 7.71 6.80 -4.67
C ARG A 24 8.11 7.21 -3.27
N TRP A 25 7.65 6.47 -2.26
CA TRP A 25 7.87 6.73 -0.85
C TRP A 25 8.92 5.81 -0.23
N ASP A 26 9.62 5.01 -1.06
CA ASP A 26 10.68 4.08 -0.65
C ASP A 26 10.32 3.20 0.56
N VAL A 27 9.10 2.66 0.56
CA VAL A 27 8.55 1.93 1.72
C VAL A 27 9.11 0.50 1.82
N GLY A 28 9.56 -0.07 0.71
CA GLY A 28 10.18 -1.41 0.69
C GLY A 28 9.22 -2.57 0.97
N ALA A 29 7.90 -2.37 0.84
CA ALA A 29 6.92 -3.44 1.01
C ALA A 29 7.00 -4.46 -0.13
N ARG A 30 6.91 -5.74 0.21
CA ARG A 30 6.80 -6.85 -0.77
C ARG A 30 5.41 -6.93 -1.37
N HIS A 31 4.39 -6.62 -0.59
CA HIS A 31 3.00 -6.52 -1.04
C HIS A 31 2.47 -5.13 -0.72
N ALA A 32 2.05 -4.38 -1.73
CA ALA A 32 1.53 -3.04 -1.58
C ALA A 32 0.10 -2.95 -2.12
N LEU A 33 -0.84 -2.60 -1.26
CA LEU A 33 -2.25 -2.42 -1.61
C LEU A 33 -2.64 -0.96 -1.42
N TYR A 34 -3.42 -0.40 -2.34
CA TYR A 34 -3.90 0.97 -2.27
C TYR A 34 -5.41 1.01 -2.30
N HIS A 35 -5.98 1.93 -1.52
CA HIS A 35 -7.38 2.28 -1.60
C HIS A 35 -7.55 3.79 -1.47
N LYS A 36 -8.36 4.38 -2.35
CA LYS A 36 -8.60 5.84 -2.39
C LYS A 36 -9.24 6.36 -1.09
N ASP A 37 -10.10 5.57 -0.46
CA ASP A 37 -10.82 5.97 0.77
C ASP A 37 -10.18 5.43 2.05
N GLY A 38 -9.13 4.60 1.94
CA GLY A 38 -8.43 4.08 3.12
C GLY A 38 -9.21 3.10 4.02
N ASN A 39 -10.35 2.57 3.57
CA ASN A 39 -11.29 1.78 4.38
C ASN A 39 -11.36 0.29 3.99
N TYR A 40 -11.20 -0.08 2.72
CA TYR A 40 -11.30 -1.47 2.26
C TYR A 40 -10.11 -1.88 1.43
N TYR A 41 -9.57 -3.07 1.71
CA TYR A 41 -8.44 -3.63 1.00
C TYR A 41 -8.62 -5.11 0.76
N ASN A 42 -7.86 -5.65 -0.19
CA ASN A 42 -7.64 -7.09 -0.24
C ASN A 42 -6.74 -7.51 0.93
N HIS A 43 -6.69 -8.81 1.23
CA HIS A 43 -5.80 -9.29 2.29
C HIS A 43 -4.33 -9.26 1.85
N LEU A 44 -3.45 -8.82 2.75
CA LEU A 44 -2.01 -8.93 2.54
C LEU A 44 -1.58 -10.40 2.64
N THR A 45 -0.95 -10.89 1.58
CA THR A 45 -0.45 -12.28 1.49
C THR A 45 1.06 -12.41 1.63
N GLN A 46 1.82 -11.31 1.51
CA GLN A 46 3.27 -11.31 1.63
C GLN A 46 3.72 -10.17 2.54
N PHE A 47 4.77 -10.43 3.33
CA PHE A 47 5.27 -9.50 4.33
C PHE A 47 6.79 -9.26 4.17
N PRO A 48 7.28 -8.02 4.35
CA PRO A 48 6.53 -6.84 4.83
C PRO A 48 5.48 -6.36 3.81
N GLY A 49 4.28 -6.08 4.29
CA GLY A 49 3.11 -5.75 3.47
C GLY A 49 2.58 -4.39 3.88
N ALA A 50 2.26 -3.53 2.92
CA ALA A 50 1.81 -2.17 3.20
C ALA A 50 0.45 -1.89 2.59
N LEU A 51 -0.34 -1.15 3.37
CA LEU A 51 -1.58 -0.55 2.93
C LEU A 51 -1.33 0.94 2.71
N PHE A 52 -1.81 1.47 1.61
CA PHE A 52 -1.63 2.84 1.18
C PHE A 52 -2.99 3.53 1.03
N ASP A 53 -3.04 4.80 1.37
CA ASP A 53 -4.13 5.73 1.03
C ASP A 53 -3.55 6.95 0.30
N PRO A 54 -4.37 7.92 -0.16
CA PRO A 54 -3.86 9.10 -0.84
C PRO A 54 -2.94 10.00 0.00
N LYS A 55 -2.96 9.85 1.34
CA LYS A 55 -2.28 10.73 2.29
C LYS A 55 -1.02 10.08 2.89
N GLY A 56 -0.88 8.77 2.81
CA GLY A 56 0.14 8.02 3.54
C GLY A 56 -0.05 6.50 3.49
N TYR A 57 0.61 5.80 4.41
CA TYR A 57 0.65 4.34 4.42
C TYR A 57 0.86 3.75 5.81
N VAL A 58 0.55 2.46 5.96
CA VAL A 58 0.94 1.63 7.12
C VAL A 58 1.72 0.44 6.58
N LEU A 59 2.90 0.19 7.16
CA LEU A 59 3.73 -0.96 6.85
C LEU A 59 3.59 -2.01 7.95
N PHE A 60 3.07 -3.17 7.58
CA PHE A 60 3.06 -4.35 8.44
C PHE A 60 4.32 -5.17 8.20
N LYS A 61 5.18 -5.26 9.22
CA LYS A 61 6.47 -5.97 9.08
C LYS A 61 6.28 -7.48 8.98
N THR A 62 5.29 -8.00 9.70
CA THR A 62 5.03 -9.44 9.81
C THR A 62 3.55 -9.74 9.65
N LYS A 63 3.25 -10.99 9.28
CA LYS A 63 1.87 -11.48 9.22
C LYS A 63 1.17 -11.37 10.58
N SER A 64 1.87 -11.67 11.67
CA SER A 64 1.31 -11.60 13.01
C SER A 64 0.90 -10.18 13.43
N GLU A 65 1.67 -9.15 13.04
CA GLU A 65 1.32 -7.75 13.30
C GLU A 65 0.05 -7.34 12.55
N TYR A 66 -0.10 -7.81 11.31
CA TYR A 66 -1.28 -7.60 10.48
C TYR A 66 -2.53 -8.33 11.02
N GLU A 67 -2.42 -9.60 11.41
CA GLU A 67 -3.55 -10.39 11.91
C GLU A 67 -3.98 -9.98 13.33
N ARG A 68 -3.04 -9.54 14.18
CA ARG A 68 -3.33 -9.13 15.56
C ARG A 68 -3.73 -7.66 15.70
N SER A 69 -3.73 -6.89 14.62
CA SER A 69 -4.09 -5.48 14.68
C SER A 69 -5.58 -5.31 15.02
N PRO A 70 -5.93 -4.68 16.15
CA PRO A 70 -7.34 -4.46 16.52
C PRO A 70 -8.03 -3.43 15.61
N TYR A 71 -7.26 -2.71 14.79
CA TYR A 71 -7.77 -1.72 13.83
C TYR A 71 -8.19 -2.35 12.50
N LEU A 72 -7.90 -3.64 12.32
CA LEU A 72 -8.19 -4.39 11.11
C LEU A 72 -9.28 -5.42 11.37
N GLN A 73 -10.31 -5.41 10.53
CA GLN A 73 -11.36 -6.42 10.53
C GLN A 73 -11.15 -7.34 9.33
N HIS A 74 -10.75 -8.57 9.60
CA HIS A 74 -10.52 -9.60 8.58
C HIS A 74 -11.83 -10.33 8.29
N GLY A 75 -12.57 -9.87 7.28
CA GLY A 75 -13.76 -10.54 6.75
C GLY A 75 -13.50 -11.14 5.37
N THR A 76 -14.47 -11.04 4.46
CA THR A 76 -14.28 -11.36 3.03
C THR A 76 -13.24 -10.44 2.37
N GLN A 77 -13.18 -9.20 2.85
CA GLN A 77 -12.14 -8.23 2.53
C GLN A 77 -11.60 -7.67 3.85
N LEU A 78 -10.44 -7.03 3.79
CA LEU A 78 -9.89 -6.30 4.91
C LEU A 78 -10.65 -4.98 5.05
N HIS A 79 -11.34 -4.83 6.17
CA HIS A 79 -12.02 -3.58 6.52
C HIS A 79 -11.24 -2.84 7.60
N VAL A 80 -11.08 -1.53 7.40
CA VAL A 80 -10.41 -0.60 8.30
C VAL A 80 -11.43 0.44 8.75
N PRO A 81 -12.24 0.15 9.79
CA PRO A 81 -13.40 0.95 10.16
C PRO A 81 -13.05 2.38 10.59
N LEU A 82 -11.86 2.59 11.17
CA LEU A 82 -11.37 3.91 11.58
C LEU A 82 -10.53 4.60 10.51
N LEU A 83 -10.48 4.05 9.29
CA LEU A 83 -9.57 4.44 8.21
C LEU A 83 -8.11 4.11 8.52
N LEU A 84 -7.32 3.98 7.45
CA LEU A 84 -5.89 3.68 7.55
C LEU A 84 -5.13 4.69 8.41
N SER A 85 -5.51 5.97 8.36
CA SER A 85 -4.89 7.05 9.12
C SER A 85 -5.02 6.94 10.64
N ALA A 86 -5.97 6.14 11.15
CA ALA A 86 -6.15 5.93 12.59
C ALA A 86 -5.32 4.78 13.15
N ILE A 87 -4.66 3.99 12.29
CA ILE A 87 -3.84 2.87 12.74
C ILE A 87 -2.52 3.40 13.32
N PRO A 88 -2.10 2.94 14.52
CA PRO A 88 -0.77 3.22 15.05
C PRO A 88 0.32 2.75 14.07
N GLY A 89 1.25 3.65 13.75
CA GLY A 89 2.28 3.41 12.72
C GLY A 89 1.91 3.92 11.33
N TYR A 90 0.77 4.60 11.17
CA TYR A 90 0.48 5.36 9.96
C TYR A 90 1.52 6.46 9.73
N THR A 91 2.13 6.44 8.55
CA THR A 91 3.08 7.44 8.09
C THR A 91 2.40 8.32 7.04
N ARG A 92 2.16 9.59 7.40
CA ARG A 92 1.65 10.60 6.47
C ARG A 92 2.78 11.11 5.58
N MET A 93 2.55 11.14 4.28
CA MET A 93 3.51 11.60 3.28
C MET A 93 3.11 12.93 2.61
N VAL A 94 1.86 13.37 2.79
CA VAL A 94 1.27 14.55 2.15
C VAL A 94 0.63 15.47 3.18
#